data_AF-A0A947K5J4-F1
#
_entry.id   AF-A0A947K5J4-F1
#
_cell.length_a   1.000
_cell.length_b   1.000
_cell.length_c   1.000
_cell.angle_alpha   90.00
_cell.angle_beta   90.00
_cell.angle_gamma   90.00
#
_symmetry.space_group_name_H-M   'P 1'
#
loop_
_entity.id
_entity.type
_entity.pdbx_description
1 polymer ?
#
loop_
_entity_poly.entity_id
_entity_poly.type
_entity_poly.pdbx_seq_one_letter_code
_entity_poly.pdbx_strand_id
1 'polypeptide(L)'
;MYLHEIAIFAAIGYLNGYLFRDIGPFKIIALFFILPASLDILIQLDHVKIATIPFLLMAILGFLGPVKTRQRLGKLASDTQYHVGYFMRRRR
;
A
#
# COMPACT_ATOMS: atom_id res chain seq x y z
N MET A 1 -9.80 -26.50 -6.71
CA MET A 1 -8.67 -26.43 -5.78
C MET A 1 -7.84 -25.14 -5.93
N TYR A 2 -8.36 -24.09 -6.57
CA TYR A 2 -7.58 -22.87 -6.91
C TYR A 2 -7.86 -21.65 -6.02
N LEU A 3 -8.85 -21.73 -5.12
CA LEU A 3 -9.32 -20.56 -4.35
C LEU A 3 -8.25 -20.05 -3.36
N HIS A 4 -7.51 -20.95 -2.72
CA HIS A 4 -6.45 -20.60 -1.78
C HIS A 4 -5.27 -19.91 -2.47
N GLU A 5 -4.87 -20.41 -3.65
CA GLU A 5 -3.80 -19.81 -4.46
C GLU A 5 -4.21 -18.40 -4.90
N ILE A 6 -5.42 -18.24 -5.44
CA ILE A 6 -5.96 -16.93 -5.85
C ILE A 6 -5.96 -15.93 -4.69
N ALA A 7 -6.34 -16.36 -3.48
CA ALA A 7 -6.34 -15.50 -2.30
C ALA A 7 -4.93 -15.07 -1.88
N ILE A 8 -3.95 -15.98 -1.97
CA ILE A 8 -2.54 -15.67 -1.68
C ILE A 8 -2.00 -14.65 -2.70
N PHE A 9 -2.26 -14.84 -3.99
CA PHE A 9 -1.83 -13.88 -5.02
C PHE A 9 -2.52 -12.53 -4.92
N ALA A 10 -3.80 -12.52 -4.55
CA ALA A 10 -4.52 -11.30 -4.24
C ALA A 10 -3.86 -10.53 -3.09
N ALA A 11 -3.48 -11.21 -2.00
CA ALA A 11 -2.81 -10.59 -0.86
C ALA A 11 -1.41 -10.07 -1.22
N ILE A 12 -0.62 -10.86 -1.96
CA ILE A 12 0.73 -10.47 -2.41
C ILE A 12 0.63 -9.29 -3.39
N GLY A 13 -0.35 -9.30 -4.29
CA GLY A 13 -0.63 -8.18 -5.20
C GLY A 13 -0.93 -6.89 -4.44
N TYR A 14 -1.86 -6.95 -3.48
CA TYR A 14 -2.20 -5.82 -2.61
C TYR A 14 -0.98 -5.27 -1.87
N LEU A 15 -0.17 -6.15 -1.28
CA LEU A 15 1.04 -5.77 -0.56
C LEU A 15 2.04 -5.04 -1.45
N ASN A 16 2.29 -5.55 -2.66
CA ASN A 16 3.16 -4.89 -3.64
C ASN A 16 2.62 -3.51 -4.02
N GLY A 17 1.33 -3.41 -4.35
CA GLY A 17 0.68 -2.13 -4.62
C GLY A 17 0.85 -1.12 -3.49
N TYR A 18 0.67 -1.57 -2.25
CA TYR A 18 0.85 -0.75 -1.05
C TYR A 18 2.30 -0.30 -0.82
N LEU A 19 3.28 -1.14 -1.17
CA LEU A 19 4.70 -0.81 -1.07
C LEU A 19 5.12 0.26 -2.09
N PHE A 20 4.52 0.25 -3.29
CA PHE A 20 4.70 1.31 -4.29
C PHE A 20 4.00 2.62 -3.93
N ARG A 21 3.06 2.61 -2.97
CA ARG A 21 2.38 3.82 -2.49
C ARG A 21 3.22 4.55 -1.45
N ASP A 22 3.36 5.86 -1.58
CA ASP A 22 4.05 6.74 -0.60
C ASP A 22 5.45 6.21 -0.26
N ILE A 23 6.28 6.07 -1.31
CA ILE A 23 7.60 5.47 -1.25
C ILE A 23 8.46 6.23 -0.22
N GLY A 24 8.78 5.54 0.88
CA GLY A 24 9.73 5.98 1.90
C GLY A 24 10.95 5.06 1.95
N PRO A 25 12.02 5.44 2.65
CA PRO A 25 13.28 4.69 2.69
C PRO A 25 13.10 3.23 3.15
N PHE A 26 12.26 2.99 4.15
CA PHE A 26 11.94 1.64 4.62
C PHE A 26 11.16 0.80 3.58
N LYS A 27 10.28 1.43 2.80
CA LYS A 27 9.53 0.74 1.75
C LYS A 27 10.41 0.39 0.56
N ILE A 28 11.40 1.22 0.23
CA ILE A 28 12.38 0.92 -0.82
C ILE A 28 13.14 -0.36 -0.47
N ILE A 29 13.66 -0.45 0.76
CA ILE A 29 14.34 -1.65 1.25
C ILE A 29 13.41 -2.86 1.17
N ALA A 30 12.18 -2.72 1.66
CA ALA A 30 11.19 -3.80 1.58
C ALA A 30 10.88 -4.23 0.13
N LEU A 31 10.84 -3.28 -0.82
CA LEU A 31 10.60 -3.54 -2.24
C LEU A 31 11.69 -4.42 -2.84
N PHE A 32 12.95 -4.21 -2.47
CA PHE A 32 14.09 -5.02 -2.95
C PHE A 32 14.02 -6.50 -2.55
N PHE A 33 13.33 -6.84 -1.46
CA PHE A 33 13.19 -8.23 -1.03
C PHE A 33 11.83 -8.83 -1.42
N ILE A 34 10.76 -8.05 -1.27
CA ILE A 34 9.39 -8.55 -1.44
C ILE A 34 9.02 -8.68 -2.92
N LEU A 35 9.40 -7.71 -3.74
CA LEU A 35 9.07 -7.71 -5.17
C LEU A 35 9.67 -8.92 -5.91
N PRO A 36 11.00 -9.20 -5.84
CA PRO A 36 11.56 -10.37 -6.52
C PRO A 36 11.00 -11.68 -5.98
N ALA A 37 10.83 -11.82 -4.66
CA ALA A 37 10.22 -13.02 -4.08
C ALA A 37 8.80 -13.26 -4.62
N SER A 38 7.99 -12.20 -4.73
CA SER A 38 6.63 -12.33 -5.28
C SER A 38 6.60 -12.68 -6.77
N LEU A 39 7.59 -12.25 -7.55
CA LEU A 39 7.73 -12.61 -8.96
C LEU A 39 8.20 -14.05 -9.14
N ASP A 40 9.14 -14.53 -8.33
CA ASP A 40 9.60 -15.92 -8.37
C ASP A 40 8.47 -16.90 -8.06
N ILE A 41 7.63 -16.60 -7.07
CA ILE A 41 6.45 -17.41 -6.74
C ILE A 41 5.44 -17.39 -7.89
N LEU A 42 5.25 -16.24 -8.56
CA LEU A 42 4.33 -16.14 -9.69
C LEU A 42 4.82 -16.91 -10.93
N ILE A 43 6.14 -16.93 -11.18
CA ILE A 43 6.77 -17.64 -12.30
C ILE A 43 6.72 -19.16 -12.10
N GLN A 44 6.82 -19.64 -10.86
CA GLN A 44 6.77 -21.07 -10.54
C GLN A 44 5.38 -21.69 -10.68
N LEU A 45 4.34 -20.89 -10.96
CA LEU A 45 2.98 -21.39 -11.13
C LEU A 45 2.66 -21.72 -12.58
N ASP A 46 2.16 -22.94 -12.75
CA ASP A 46 1.70 -23.48 -14.03
C ASP A 46 0.52 -22.69 -14.63
N HIS A 47 -0.17 -21.87 -13.82
CA HIS A 47 -1.36 -21.11 -14.21
C HIS A 47 -1.18 -19.60 -14.01
N VAL A 48 -0.10 -19.06 -14.58
CA VAL A 48 0.26 -17.63 -14.54
C VAL A 48 -0.95 -16.73 -14.85
N LYS A 49 -1.75 -17.03 -15.89
CA LYS A 49 -2.87 -16.17 -16.30
C LYS A 49 -3.95 -16.01 -15.22
N ILE A 50 -4.26 -17.08 -14.49
CA ILE A 50 -5.33 -17.09 -13.46
C ILE A 50 -4.86 -16.40 -12.18
N ALA A 51 -3.57 -16.50 -11.85
CA ALA A 51 -2.96 -15.85 -10.68
C ALA A 51 -2.58 -14.38 -10.92
N THR A 52 -2.22 -14.02 -12.16
CA THR A 52 -1.75 -12.67 -12.52
C THR A 52 -2.86 -11.63 -12.50
N ILE A 53 -4.08 -12.00 -12.92
CA ILE A 53 -5.25 -11.12 -12.90
C ILE A 53 -5.60 -10.64 -11.48
N PRO A 54 -5.82 -11.52 -10.49
CA PRO A 54 -6.12 -11.10 -9.12
C PRO A 54 -4.94 -10.38 -8.47
N PHE A 55 -3.70 -10.75 -8.81
CA PHE A 55 -2.50 -10.02 -8.37
C PHE A 55 -2.51 -8.57 -8.86
N LEU A 56 -2.71 -8.33 -10.16
CA LEU A 56 -2.74 -6.98 -10.75
C LEU A 56 -3.89 -6.14 -10.19
N LEU A 57 -5.09 -6.71 -10.11
CA LEU A 57 -6.27 -6.01 -9.58
C LEU A 57 -6.03 -5.55 -8.13
N MET A 58 -5.48 -6.44 -7.31
CA MET A 58 -5.19 -6.10 -5.93
C MET A 58 -4.00 -5.17 -5.79
N ALA A 59 -2.99 -5.25 -6.65
CA ALA A 59 -1.90 -4.28 -6.70
C ALA A 59 -2.39 -2.87 -7.03
N ILE A 60 -3.32 -2.73 -7.97
CA ILE A 60 -3.96 -1.45 -8.26
C ILE A 60 -4.72 -0.94 -7.03
N LEU A 61 -5.51 -1.79 -6.36
CA LEU A 61 -6.25 -1.42 -5.15
C LEU A 61 -5.32 -1.06 -3.97
N GLY A 62 -4.19 -1.76 -3.81
CA GLY A 62 -3.17 -1.45 -2.81
C GLY A 62 -2.46 -0.14 -3.09
N PHE A 63 -2.22 0.17 -4.36
CA PHE A 63 -1.61 1.42 -4.81
C PHE A 63 -2.52 2.64 -4.60
N LEU A 64 -3.80 2.53 -4.98
CA LEU A 64 -4.81 3.55 -4.71
C LEU A 64 -5.02 3.73 -3.20
N GLY A 65 -5.19 2.61 -2.50
CA GLY A 65 -5.52 2.51 -1.10
C GLY A 65 -6.67 3.43 -0.64
N PRO A 66 -6.93 3.54 0.67
CA PRO A 66 -8.05 4.33 1.16
C PRO A 66 -7.77 5.84 1.04
N VAL A 67 -8.22 6.46 -0.05
CA VAL A 67 -8.17 7.91 -0.34
C VAL A 67 -8.66 8.76 0.85
N LYS A 68 -9.64 8.25 1.61
CA LYS A 68 -10.25 8.93 2.75
C LYS A 68 -9.29 9.19 3.92
N THR A 69 -8.21 8.43 4.06
CA THR A 69 -7.28 8.56 5.19
C THR A 69 -6.39 9.80 5.07
N ARG A 70 -5.96 10.13 3.84
CA ARG A 70 -5.14 11.33 3.56
C ARG A 70 -5.90 12.63 3.83
N GLN A 71 -7.18 12.68 3.46
CA GLN A 71 -8.02 13.86 3.73
C GLN A 71 -8.23 14.09 5.23
N ARG A 72 -8.43 13.02 6.01
CA ARG A 72 -8.57 13.13 7.46
C ARG A 72 -7.26 13.53 8.15
N LEU A 73 -6.13 12.97 7.74
CA LEU A 73 -4.81 13.34 8.27
C LEU A 73 -4.44 14.79 7.95
N GLY A 74 -4.70 15.25 6.72
CA GLY A 74 -4.48 16.65 6.35
C GLY A 74 -5.33 17.61 7.18
N LYS A 75 -6.59 17.26 7.44
CA LYS A 75 -7.48 18.05 8.31
C LYS A 75 -7.01 18.04 9.78
N LEU A 76 -6.55 16.89 10.28
CA LEU A 76 -6.01 16.81 11.64
C LEU A 76 -4.75 17.66 11.82
N ALA A 77 -3.87 17.66 10.81
CA ALA A 77 -2.65 18.46 10.80
C ALA A 77 -2.95 19.96 10.75
N SER A 78 -3.95 20.37 9.94
CA SER A 78 -4.37 21.78 9.92
C SER A 78 -4.98 22.22 11.24
N ASP A 79 -5.81 21.38 11.86
CA ASP A 79 -6.49 21.71 13.13
C ASP A 79 -5.49 21.81 14.29
N THR A 80 -4.46 20.95 14.31
CA THR A 80 -3.37 21.03 15.31
C THR A 80 -2.49 22.25 15.08
N GLN A 81 -2.10 22.58 13.84
CA GLN A 81 -1.38 23.83 13.55
C GLN A 81 -2.18 25.06 13.97
N TYR A 82 -3.49 25.06 13.73
CA TYR A 82 -4.36 26.16 14.14
C TYR A 82 -4.43 26.30 15.67
N HIS A 83 -4.58 25.19 16.39
CA HIS A 83 -4.61 25.20 17.86
C HIS A 83 -3.27 25.63 18.48
N VAL A 84 -2.15 25.13 17.96
CA VAL A 84 -0.81 25.51 18.43
C VAL A 84 -0.53 26.98 18.13
N GLY A 85 -0.88 27.47 16.94
CA GLY A 85 -0.76 28.88 16.56
C GLY A 85 -1.63 29.80 17.42
N TYR A 86 -2.85 29.38 17.76
CA TYR A 86 -3.74 30.11 18.66
C TYR A 86 -3.16 30.21 20.08
N PHE A 87 -2.65 29.10 20.64
CA PHE A 87 -2.04 29.10 21.96
C PHE A 87 -0.75 29.94 22.04
N MET A 88 0.09 29.90 21.00
CA MET A 88 1.29 30.73 20.90
C MET A 88 0.96 32.23 20.88
N ARG A 89 -0.09 32.65 20.16
CA ARG A 89 -0.50 34.06 20.13
C ARG A 89 -1.10 34.54 21.45
N ARG A 90 -1.76 33.67 22.20
CA ARG A 90 -2.43 34.02 23.47
C ARG A 90 -1.46 34.16 24.66
N ARG A 91 -0.21 33.71 24.50
CA ARG A 91 0.87 33.85 25.50
C ARG A 91 1.76 35.07 25.29
N ARG A 92 1.57 35.83 24.20
CA ARG A 92 2.14 37.18 24.03
C ARG A 92 1.13 38.22 24.48
#